data_AF-A0A9D7RBG9-F1
#
_entry.id   AF-A0A9D7RBG9-F1
#
_cell.length_a   1.000
_cell.length_b   1.000
_cell.length_c   1.000
_cell.angle_alpha   90.00
_cell.angle_beta   90.00
_cell.angle_gamma   90.00
#
_symmetry.space_group_name_H-M   'P 1'
#
loop_
_entity.id
_entity.type
_entity.pdbx_description
1 polymer ?
#
loop_
_entity_poly.entity_id
_entity_poly.type
_entity_poly.pdbx_seq_one_letter_code
_entity_poly.pdbx_strand_id
1 'polypeptide(L)'
;MLLRPLSLAAVALLLCPQDPPVRRHAQGEKDQGLPRPDAVWAPYHADPEHRLNRIFRALFLAELAPAEISTALPREHADAAAFFAVGWVHAKRAGEARDSRLFGGDGRQLPREGFRAEESARLLEELEALGPADREALLAPAELAVLFQHDLLRTTQRLQESEENPELLPALQRAARFVALDERERSTLSDPLARSLATPAAREHFARRGLGELAALADLAASPYRELLRRSTRLFDAEKTLLWSRLWLAHPEGPRALEALIESIGTPGATPSAPLGLRAILLQGIVAWGQDGSPYATPVVLDVRTQRLTSRDELSHANPTFTRDGIDFGVLLLEREGLRRGDPQRFYRAVDADDQELFRDYGTLKHATYRAQCSLCHRNTGTPEPELGGFPVLRAHAKPELARTGVERLRLAETEMQRFLARFGTAKGD
;
A
#
# COMPACT_ATOMS: atom_id res chain seq x y z
N MET A 1 57.38 0.24 33.93
CA MET A 1 56.86 0.28 32.55
C MET A 1 55.82 -0.83 32.39
N LEU A 2 54.53 -0.52 32.50
CA LEU A 2 53.41 -1.38 32.11
C LEU A 2 52.16 -0.47 32.04
N LEU A 3 51.96 0.17 30.89
CA LEU A 3 50.77 0.96 30.57
C LEU A 3 49.62 0.00 30.24
N ARG A 4 48.53 0.09 31.00
CA ARG A 4 47.29 -0.67 30.78
C ARG A 4 46.51 -0.08 29.59
N PRO A 5 45.96 -0.90 28.68
CA PRO A 5 45.01 -0.45 27.67
C PRO A 5 43.60 -0.57 28.27
N LEU A 6 43.04 0.54 28.77
CA LEU A 6 41.68 0.56 29.33
C LEU A 6 40.74 1.58 28.65
N SER A 7 41.11 2.10 27.48
CA SER A 7 40.36 3.20 26.85
C SER A 7 39.66 2.86 25.54
N LEU A 8 39.59 1.60 25.11
CA LEU A 8 38.96 1.20 23.84
C LEU A 8 37.59 0.51 23.98
N ALA A 9 37.20 0.07 25.18
CA ALA A 9 35.91 -0.59 25.38
C ALA A 9 34.73 0.40 25.58
N ALA A 10 35.00 1.67 25.93
CA ALA A 10 33.95 2.65 26.22
C ALA A 10 33.38 3.35 24.97
N VAL A 11 34.09 3.34 23.83
CA VAL A 11 33.61 3.94 22.57
C VAL A 11 32.73 2.97 21.76
N ALA A 12 32.89 1.66 21.97
CA ALA A 12 32.08 0.64 21.28
C ALA A 12 30.64 0.53 21.80
N LEU A 13 30.34 1.06 22.99
CA LEU A 13 29.00 1.03 23.61
C LEU A 13 28.12 2.25 23.23
N LEU A 14 28.65 3.24 22.52
CA LEU A 14 27.89 4.41 22.05
C LEU A 14 27.43 4.30 20.59
N LEU A 15 27.73 3.17 19.93
CA LEU A 15 27.24 2.85 18.58
C LEU A 15 26.20 1.73 18.61
N CYS A 16 25.40 1.64 19.68
CA CYS A 16 24.13 0.94 19.53
C CYS A 16 23.32 1.71 18.47
N PRO A 17 22.91 1.07 17.36
CA PRO A 17 21.98 1.70 16.44
C PRO A 17 20.75 2.08 17.26
N GLN A 18 20.57 3.38 17.48
CA GLN A 18 19.35 3.91 18.05
C GLN A 18 18.23 3.38 17.17
N ASP A 19 17.23 2.73 17.78
CA ASP A 19 16.04 2.39 17.04
C ASP A 19 15.54 3.65 16.34
N PRO A 20 15.17 3.56 15.05
CA PRO A 20 14.68 4.71 14.32
C PRO A 20 13.58 5.39 15.14
N PRO A 21 13.57 6.73 15.18
CA PRO A 21 12.56 7.46 15.93
C PRO A 21 11.18 6.97 15.50
N VAL A 22 10.33 6.65 16.49
CA VAL A 22 8.96 6.22 16.27
C VAL A 22 8.24 7.31 15.46
N ARG A 23 7.83 7.00 14.22
CA ARG A 23 7.26 7.99 13.29
C ARG A 23 5.75 8.16 13.38
N ARG A 24 5.09 7.16 13.95
CA ARG A 24 3.63 7.07 14.05
C ARG A 24 3.25 6.83 15.50
N HIS A 25 2.06 7.28 15.88
CA HIS A 25 1.50 6.98 17.19
C HIS A 25 1.41 5.48 17.41
N ALA A 26 1.88 5.02 18.57
CA ALA A 26 1.96 3.59 18.88
C ALA A 26 0.57 2.99 19.16
N GLN A 27 0.53 1.66 19.22
CA GLN A 27 -0.68 0.93 19.59
C GLN A 27 -1.18 1.35 20.97
N GLY A 28 -2.47 1.62 21.07
CA GLY A 28 -3.12 2.10 22.30
C GLY A 28 -3.17 3.62 22.49
N GLU A 29 -2.38 4.39 21.73
CA GLU A 29 -2.47 5.85 21.74
C GLU A 29 -3.71 6.35 20.97
N LYS A 30 -4.28 7.50 21.38
CA LYS A 30 -5.48 8.09 20.76
C LYS A 30 -5.40 8.20 19.24
N ASP A 31 -4.25 8.65 18.73
CA ASP A 31 -4.01 8.91 17.31
C ASP A 31 -3.24 7.76 16.64
N GLN A 32 -3.26 6.54 17.22
CA GLN A 32 -2.61 5.32 16.70
C GLN A 32 -2.63 5.22 15.17
N GLY A 33 -1.45 4.97 14.58
CA GLY A 33 -1.26 4.83 13.14
C GLY A 33 -1.04 6.15 12.40
N LEU A 34 -1.47 7.30 12.94
CA LEU A 34 -1.20 8.62 12.34
C LEU A 34 0.27 9.01 12.51
N PRO A 35 0.84 9.80 11.58
CA PRO A 35 2.12 10.46 11.75
C PRO A 35 2.20 11.27 13.04
N ARG A 36 3.33 11.18 13.74
CA ARG A 36 3.61 12.09 14.85
C ARG A 36 4.11 13.44 14.33
N PRO A 37 3.68 14.58 14.90
CA PRO A 37 4.15 15.90 14.49
C PRO A 37 5.66 16.12 14.69
N ASP A 38 6.28 15.42 15.64
CA ASP A 38 7.72 15.48 15.94
C ASP A 38 8.56 14.48 15.12
N ALA A 39 7.94 13.70 14.23
CA ALA A 39 8.63 12.69 13.46
C ALA A 39 9.45 13.30 12.30
N VAL A 40 10.68 12.79 12.15
CA VAL A 40 11.55 13.13 11.02
C VAL A 40 11.33 12.14 9.86
N TRP A 41 10.85 12.68 8.73
CA TRP A 41 10.56 11.91 7.52
C TRP A 41 11.66 12.07 6.47
N ALA A 42 12.46 11.02 6.32
CA ALA A 42 13.60 10.96 5.40
C ALA A 42 13.57 9.70 4.51
N PRO A 43 12.52 9.51 3.68
CA PRO A 43 12.32 8.29 2.89
C PRO A 43 13.32 8.12 1.75
N TYR A 44 13.76 9.21 1.11
CA TYR A 44 14.55 9.15 -0.13
C TYR A 44 16.03 9.48 0.05
N HIS A 45 16.36 10.30 1.05
CA HIS A 45 17.74 10.70 1.32
C HIS A 45 18.04 10.70 2.82
N ALA A 46 19.30 10.52 3.22
CA ALA A 46 19.69 10.47 4.62
C ALA A 46 19.52 11.81 5.34
N ASP A 47 19.85 12.92 4.67
CA ASP A 47 19.56 14.28 5.14
C ASP A 47 18.04 14.54 5.09
N PRO A 48 17.37 14.76 6.25
CA PRO A 48 15.95 15.05 6.30
C PRO A 48 15.56 16.30 5.52
N GLU A 49 16.45 17.27 5.40
CA GLU A 49 16.18 18.51 4.69
C GLU A 49 16.52 18.40 3.21
N HIS A 50 16.96 17.25 2.71
CA HIS A 50 17.19 17.06 1.28
C HIS A 50 15.91 17.29 0.46
N ARG A 51 16.06 17.88 -0.72
CA ARG A 51 14.98 18.21 -1.68
C ARG A 51 13.98 17.07 -1.89
N LEU A 52 14.47 15.86 -2.18
CA LEU A 52 13.64 14.66 -2.35
C LEU A 52 12.71 14.39 -1.16
N ASN A 53 13.20 14.59 0.07
CA ASN A 53 12.42 14.41 1.29
C ASN A 53 11.44 15.58 1.50
N ARG A 54 11.81 16.81 1.13
CA ARG A 54 10.89 17.97 1.14
C ARG A 54 9.73 17.79 0.17
N ILE A 55 10.00 17.32 -1.05
CA ILE A 55 8.98 16.95 -2.04
C ILE A 55 8.06 15.88 -1.46
N PHE A 56 8.62 14.78 -0.92
CA PHE A 56 7.81 13.74 -0.28
C PHE A 56 6.87 14.29 0.80
N ARG A 57 7.40 15.10 1.73
CA ARG A 57 6.60 15.69 2.81
C ARG A 57 5.48 16.57 2.24
N ALA A 58 5.79 17.39 1.24
CA ALA A 58 4.79 18.22 0.56
C ALA A 58 3.66 17.35 -0.03
N LEU A 59 4.00 16.25 -0.71
CA LEU A 59 3.05 15.38 -1.40
C LEU A 59 2.19 14.51 -0.48
N PHE A 60 2.74 14.03 0.65
CA PHE A 60 2.11 12.98 1.46
C PHE A 60 1.77 13.37 2.88
N LEU A 61 2.36 14.43 3.45
CA LEU A 61 2.02 14.93 4.77
C LEU A 61 1.15 16.17 4.65
N ALA A 62 0.06 16.19 5.40
CA ALA A 62 -0.81 17.36 5.49
C ALA A 62 -1.45 17.41 6.86
N GLU A 63 -1.40 18.59 7.47
CA GLU A 63 -2.26 18.91 8.61
C GLU A 63 -3.58 19.47 8.10
N LEU A 64 -4.69 18.82 8.47
CA LEU A 64 -6.03 19.20 8.03
C LEU A 64 -7.10 18.65 8.96
N ALA A 65 -8.27 19.30 8.93
CA ALA A 65 -9.50 18.70 9.41
C ALA A 65 -10.02 17.71 8.34
N PRO A 66 -10.27 16.44 8.68
CA PRO A 66 -10.82 15.47 7.74
C PRO A 66 -12.23 15.90 7.29
N ALA A 67 -12.65 15.57 6.07
CA ALA A 67 -14.02 15.84 5.64
C ALA A 67 -15.04 14.93 6.35
N GLU A 68 -14.63 13.70 6.67
CA GLU A 68 -15.47 12.68 7.31
C GLU A 68 -14.72 12.05 8.49
N ILE A 69 -15.41 11.93 9.63
CA ILE A 69 -14.93 11.21 10.82
C ILE A 69 -15.88 10.05 11.07
N SER A 70 -15.34 8.84 11.07
CA SER A 70 -16.09 7.62 11.40
C SER A 70 -15.81 7.25 12.84
N THR A 71 -16.86 6.99 13.63
CA THR A 71 -16.72 6.49 15.01
C THR A 71 -16.34 5.01 14.96
N ALA A 72 -15.04 4.72 15.04
CA ALA A 72 -14.51 3.41 14.65
C ALA A 72 -13.43 2.84 15.58
N LEU A 73 -13.05 3.57 16.63
CA LEU A 73 -12.11 3.05 17.61
C LEU A 73 -12.91 2.36 18.73
N PRO A 74 -12.72 1.06 19.00
CA PRO A 74 -13.42 0.36 20.09
C PRO A 74 -13.32 1.09 21.45
N ARG A 75 -12.18 1.73 21.70
CA ARG A 75 -11.90 2.54 22.90
C ARG A 75 -12.69 3.85 23.01
N GLU A 76 -13.31 4.33 21.93
CA GLU A 76 -14.15 5.53 21.94
C GLU A 76 -15.60 5.23 22.35
N HIS A 77 -15.95 3.95 22.52
CA HIS A 77 -17.28 3.53 22.97
C HIS A 77 -17.25 3.18 24.46
N ALA A 78 -18.19 3.73 25.23
CA ALA A 78 -18.35 3.44 26.66
C ALA A 78 -18.75 1.97 26.92
N ASP A 79 -19.33 1.31 25.91
CA ASP A 79 -19.65 -0.11 25.91
C ASP A 79 -19.01 -0.77 24.68
N ALA A 80 -18.05 -1.67 24.94
CA ALA A 80 -17.35 -2.42 23.89
C ALA A 80 -18.30 -3.33 23.08
N ALA A 81 -19.41 -3.80 23.66
CA ALA A 81 -20.41 -4.56 22.93
C ALA A 81 -21.22 -3.67 21.96
N ALA A 82 -21.50 -2.43 22.35
CA ALA A 82 -22.18 -1.45 21.51
C ALA A 82 -21.37 -1.07 20.26
N PHE A 83 -20.03 -1.15 20.30
CA PHE A 83 -19.18 -1.00 19.12
C PHE A 83 -19.53 -2.03 18.02
N PHE A 84 -20.00 -3.22 18.38
CA PHE A 84 -20.33 -4.28 17.43
C PHE A 84 -21.80 -4.25 16.96
N ALA A 85 -22.62 -3.31 17.44
CA ALA A 85 -24.03 -3.21 17.07
C ALA A 85 -24.20 -2.70 15.62
N VAL A 86 -25.25 -3.16 14.92
CA VAL A 86 -25.56 -2.80 13.53
C VAL A 86 -25.53 -1.28 13.33
N GLY A 87 -24.70 -0.80 12.40
CA GLY A 87 -24.65 0.61 11.99
C GLY A 87 -23.43 1.39 12.45
N TRP A 88 -22.59 0.83 13.33
CA TRP A 88 -21.42 1.54 13.90
C TRP A 88 -20.47 2.13 12.85
N VAL A 89 -20.11 1.37 11.80
CA VAL A 89 -19.23 1.85 10.70
C VAL A 89 -19.84 2.97 9.85
N HIS A 90 -21.15 3.18 9.98
CA HIS A 90 -21.92 4.15 9.21
C HIS A 90 -22.19 5.42 10.01
N ALA A 91 -21.87 5.43 11.31
CA ALA A 91 -21.89 6.63 12.12
C ALA A 91 -20.72 7.53 11.69
N LYS A 92 -21.08 8.53 10.87
CA LYS A 92 -20.18 9.47 10.24
C LYS A 92 -20.63 10.88 10.57
N ARG A 93 -19.66 11.76 10.83
CA ARG A 93 -19.89 13.21 10.92
C ARG A 93 -18.90 13.96 10.06
N ALA A 94 -19.25 15.19 9.70
CA ALA A 94 -18.28 16.12 9.15
C ALA A 94 -17.17 16.37 10.17
N GLY A 95 -15.93 16.45 9.70
CA GLY A 95 -14.83 16.90 10.56
C GLY A 95 -14.86 18.41 10.74
N GLU A 96 -14.34 18.84 11.89
CA GLU A 96 -14.28 20.23 12.30
C GLU A 96 -12.82 20.62 12.61
N ALA A 97 -12.55 21.91 12.83
CA ALA A 97 -11.20 22.38 13.13
C ALA A 97 -10.54 21.67 14.33
N ARG A 98 -11.32 21.27 15.35
CA ARG A 98 -10.84 20.51 16.53
C ARG A 98 -10.32 19.11 16.19
N ASP A 99 -10.72 18.58 15.05
CA ASP A 99 -10.33 17.26 14.56
C ASP A 99 -9.06 17.33 13.69
N SER A 100 -8.47 18.52 13.53
CA SER A 100 -7.24 18.69 12.77
C SER A 100 -6.13 17.81 13.33
N ARG A 101 -5.50 17.02 12.46
CA ARG A 101 -4.36 16.14 12.75
C ARG A 101 -3.40 16.14 11.56
N LEU A 102 -2.19 15.65 11.80
CA LEU A 102 -1.25 15.32 10.75
C LEU A 102 -1.62 13.97 10.14
N PHE A 103 -1.90 13.94 8.84
CA PHE A 103 -2.21 12.70 8.11
C PHE A 103 -1.10 12.35 7.13
N GLY A 104 -0.97 11.05 6.85
CA GLY A 104 -0.14 10.50 5.78
C GLY A 104 1.12 9.78 6.21
N GLY A 105 2.27 10.16 5.65
CA GLY A 105 3.57 9.56 5.94
C GLY A 105 3.97 8.42 5.01
N ASP A 106 5.11 7.79 5.28
CA ASP A 106 5.67 6.70 4.47
C ASP A 106 4.81 5.43 4.57
N GLY A 107 4.65 4.71 3.48
CA GLY A 107 3.67 3.64 3.30
C GLY A 107 2.30 4.12 2.77
N ARG A 108 1.99 5.42 2.84
CA ARG A 108 0.80 5.97 2.18
C ARG A 108 0.93 5.90 0.66
N GLN A 109 -0.19 5.58 0.01
CA GLN A 109 -0.22 5.31 -1.44
C GLN A 109 -0.96 6.36 -2.28
N LEU A 110 -1.74 7.24 -1.64
CA LEU A 110 -2.36 8.40 -2.31
C LEU A 110 -1.71 9.71 -1.85
N PRO A 111 -1.25 10.56 -2.78
CA PRO A 111 -0.82 11.90 -2.45
C PRO A 111 -2.01 12.81 -2.09
N ARG A 112 -1.72 14.03 -1.69
CA ARG A 112 -2.72 15.09 -1.43
C ARG A 112 -3.56 15.38 -2.68
N GLU A 113 -4.78 15.85 -2.45
CA GLU A 113 -5.76 16.22 -3.49
C GLU A 113 -5.54 17.62 -4.06
N GLY A 114 -4.81 18.48 -3.35
CA GLY A 114 -4.54 19.86 -3.74
C GLY A 114 -3.61 20.57 -2.75
N PHE A 115 -3.17 21.76 -3.15
CA PHE A 115 -2.16 22.58 -2.51
C PHE A 115 -2.58 24.05 -2.50
N ARG A 116 -2.30 24.75 -1.39
CA ARG A 116 -2.44 26.22 -1.36
C ARG A 116 -1.44 26.86 -2.31
N ALA A 117 -1.70 28.07 -2.77
CA ALA A 117 -0.84 28.78 -3.71
C ALA A 117 0.64 28.84 -3.29
N GLU A 118 0.92 29.12 -2.02
CA GLU A 118 2.29 29.14 -1.48
C GLU A 118 2.94 27.76 -1.44
N GLU A 119 2.17 26.71 -1.16
CA GLU A 119 2.66 25.33 -1.16
C GLU A 119 2.98 24.87 -2.59
N SER A 120 2.12 25.22 -3.54
CA SER A 120 2.30 24.94 -4.97
C SER A 120 3.55 25.65 -5.51
N ALA A 121 3.72 26.94 -5.24
CA ALA A 121 4.90 27.69 -5.67
C ALA A 121 6.21 27.07 -5.15
N ARG A 122 6.25 26.71 -3.86
CA ARG A 122 7.42 26.03 -3.28
C ARG A 122 7.65 24.66 -3.91
N LEU A 123 6.59 23.86 -4.08
CA LEU A 123 6.72 22.53 -4.69
C LEU A 123 7.22 22.63 -6.14
N LEU A 124 6.78 23.65 -6.89
CA LEU A 124 7.28 23.93 -8.23
C LEU A 124 8.78 24.21 -8.22
N GLU A 125 9.27 25.10 -7.35
CA GLU A 125 10.70 25.39 -7.19
C GLU A 125 11.52 24.13 -6.85
N GLU A 126 10.99 23.29 -5.95
CA GLU A 126 11.65 22.04 -5.56
C GLU A 126 11.75 21.05 -6.72
N LEU A 127 10.68 20.90 -7.51
CA LEU A 127 10.62 20.02 -8.68
C LEU A 127 11.54 20.52 -9.81
N GLU A 128 11.56 21.82 -10.07
CA GLU A 128 12.33 22.40 -11.18
C GLU A 128 13.83 22.39 -10.94
N ALA A 129 14.26 22.44 -9.68
CA ALA A 129 15.67 22.38 -9.35
C ALA A 129 16.17 20.96 -9.00
N LEU A 130 15.39 19.91 -9.30
CA LEU A 130 15.89 18.53 -9.34
C LEU A 130 17.06 18.42 -10.32
N GLY A 131 18.17 17.85 -9.87
CA GLY A 131 19.40 17.74 -10.65
C GLY A 131 20.07 16.37 -10.58
N PRO A 132 21.22 16.19 -11.25
CA PRO A 132 21.93 14.91 -11.34
C PRO A 132 22.23 14.28 -9.97
N ALA A 133 22.57 15.07 -8.96
CA ALA A 133 22.82 14.58 -7.60
C ALA A 133 21.57 13.97 -6.94
N ASP A 134 20.38 14.54 -7.17
CA ASP A 134 19.13 13.97 -6.68
C ASP A 134 18.86 12.62 -7.36
N ARG A 135 19.11 12.52 -8.67
CA ARG A 135 18.97 11.27 -9.42
C ARG A 135 19.95 10.21 -8.93
N GLU A 136 21.20 10.58 -8.70
CA GLU A 136 22.22 9.67 -8.16
C GLU A 136 21.80 9.12 -6.78
N ALA A 137 21.28 9.97 -5.90
CA ALA A 137 20.74 9.54 -4.61
C ALA A 137 19.59 8.53 -4.75
N LEU A 138 18.69 8.72 -5.72
CA LEU A 138 17.58 7.82 -6.00
C LEU A 138 18.00 6.49 -6.64
N LEU A 139 19.21 6.40 -7.20
CA LEU A 139 19.74 5.15 -7.77
C LEU A 139 20.45 4.27 -6.75
N ALA A 140 20.56 4.74 -5.50
CA ALA A 140 21.23 4.05 -4.41
C ALA A 140 20.27 3.77 -3.24
N PRO A 141 19.23 2.92 -3.40
CA PRO A 141 19.04 1.94 -4.49
C PRO A 141 17.96 2.31 -5.54
N ALA A 142 18.04 1.74 -6.75
CA ALA A 142 17.21 2.10 -7.91
C ALA A 142 15.69 1.94 -7.71
N GLU A 143 15.25 1.12 -6.76
CA GLU A 143 13.84 1.03 -6.36
C GLU A 143 13.30 2.35 -5.80
N LEU A 144 14.17 3.20 -5.22
CA LEU A 144 13.77 4.54 -4.79
C LEU A 144 13.42 5.45 -5.96
N ALA A 145 14.15 5.37 -7.08
CA ALA A 145 13.80 6.09 -8.30
C ALA A 145 12.42 5.66 -8.83
N VAL A 146 12.12 4.35 -8.82
CA VAL A 146 10.81 3.80 -9.19
C VAL A 146 9.70 4.35 -8.27
N LEU A 147 9.92 4.35 -6.96
CA LEU A 147 8.95 4.87 -5.99
C LEU A 147 8.74 6.37 -6.12
N PHE A 148 9.81 7.14 -6.30
CA PHE A 148 9.73 8.57 -6.49
C PHE A 148 9.00 8.91 -7.79
N GLN A 149 9.29 8.19 -8.89
CA GLN A 149 8.56 8.33 -10.14
C GLN A 149 7.07 8.03 -9.95
N HIS A 150 6.73 6.92 -9.30
CA HIS A 150 5.36 6.56 -9.00
C HIS A 150 4.64 7.67 -8.21
N ASP A 151 5.28 8.22 -7.19
CA ASP A 151 4.72 9.30 -6.37
C ASP A 151 4.41 10.56 -7.20
N LEU A 152 5.30 10.94 -8.12
CA LEU A 152 5.09 12.06 -9.04
C LEU A 152 3.94 11.79 -10.01
N LEU A 153 3.88 10.59 -10.60
CA LEU A 153 2.84 10.21 -11.55
C LEU A 153 1.47 10.11 -10.87
N ARG A 154 1.40 9.54 -9.67
CA ARG A 154 0.18 9.49 -8.86
C ARG A 154 -0.29 10.88 -8.45
N THR A 155 0.62 11.78 -8.11
CA THR A 155 0.27 13.18 -7.81
C THR A 155 -0.30 13.86 -9.03
N THR A 156 0.34 13.70 -10.19
CA THR A 156 -0.14 14.24 -11.46
C THR A 156 -1.55 13.76 -11.75
N GLN A 157 -1.79 12.44 -11.67
CA GLN A 157 -3.11 11.87 -11.87
C GLN A 157 -4.12 12.42 -10.87
N ARG A 158 -3.73 12.55 -9.59
CA ARG A 158 -4.63 13.01 -8.53
C ARG A 158 -5.09 14.45 -8.78
N LEU A 159 -4.16 15.34 -9.12
CA LEU A 159 -4.43 16.74 -9.45
C LEU A 159 -5.27 16.88 -10.73
N GLN A 160 -5.04 16.03 -11.73
CA GLN A 160 -5.89 15.99 -12.93
C GLN A 160 -7.32 15.53 -12.61
N GLU A 161 -7.49 14.56 -11.71
CA GLU A 161 -8.81 14.05 -11.30
C GLU A 161 -9.58 15.06 -10.43
N SER A 162 -8.88 15.86 -9.63
CA SER A 162 -9.49 16.91 -8.78
C SER A 162 -9.60 18.27 -9.46
N GLU A 163 -8.96 18.46 -10.63
CA GLU A 163 -8.84 19.74 -11.32
C GLU A 163 -8.12 20.82 -10.48
N GLU A 164 -7.25 20.39 -9.55
CA GLU A 164 -6.48 21.25 -8.65
C GLU A 164 -5.05 21.48 -9.15
N ASN A 165 -4.50 22.66 -8.86
CA ASN A 165 -3.11 23.05 -9.15
C ASN A 165 -2.56 22.64 -10.54
N PRO A 166 -3.24 23.01 -11.65
CA PRO A 166 -2.81 22.64 -13.00
C PRO A 166 -1.40 23.10 -13.36
N GLU A 167 -0.91 24.17 -12.72
CA GLU A 167 0.45 24.71 -12.87
C GLU A 167 1.55 23.72 -12.49
N LEU A 168 1.27 22.77 -11.58
CA LEU A 168 2.25 21.77 -11.15
C LEU A 168 2.42 20.64 -12.15
N LEU A 169 1.43 20.40 -13.02
CA LEU A 169 1.40 19.23 -13.89
C LEU A 169 2.67 19.16 -14.76
N PRO A 170 3.06 20.19 -15.53
CA PRO A 170 4.25 20.10 -16.39
C PRO A 170 5.54 19.79 -15.62
N ALA A 171 5.70 20.34 -14.41
CA ALA A 171 6.89 20.11 -13.58
C ALA A 171 6.93 18.70 -13.01
N LEU A 172 5.80 18.17 -12.51
CA LEU A 172 5.68 16.78 -12.07
C LEU A 172 5.99 15.81 -13.21
N GLN A 173 5.50 16.09 -14.42
CA GLN A 173 5.75 15.27 -15.60
C GLN A 173 7.23 15.27 -16.01
N ARG A 174 7.88 16.43 -16.02
CA ARG A 174 9.33 16.55 -16.29
C ARG A 174 10.15 15.81 -15.24
N ALA A 175 9.83 15.98 -13.96
CA ALA A 175 10.49 15.28 -12.87
C ALA A 175 10.33 13.75 -12.99
N ALA A 176 9.14 13.26 -13.34
CA ALA A 176 8.90 11.83 -13.53
C ALA A 176 9.72 11.24 -14.69
N ARG A 177 9.89 11.99 -15.80
CA ARG A 177 10.79 11.62 -16.91
C ARG A 177 12.26 11.64 -16.49
N PHE A 178 12.65 12.66 -15.72
CA PHE A 178 14.03 12.84 -15.27
C PHE A 178 14.54 11.66 -14.44
N VAL A 179 13.70 11.12 -13.56
CA VAL A 179 14.05 9.96 -12.72
C VAL A 179 13.76 8.60 -13.38
N ALA A 180 13.27 8.60 -14.63
CA ALA A 180 13.01 7.36 -15.36
C ALA A 180 14.30 6.55 -15.52
N LEU A 181 14.16 5.23 -15.41
CA LEU A 181 15.26 4.29 -15.55
C LEU A 181 15.46 3.90 -17.02
N ASP A 182 16.74 3.82 -17.42
CA ASP A 182 17.13 3.17 -18.68
C ASP A 182 17.12 1.64 -18.54
N GLU A 183 17.36 0.93 -19.66
CA GLU A 183 17.34 -0.54 -19.66
C GLU A 183 18.39 -1.17 -18.72
N ARG A 184 19.58 -0.55 -18.63
CA ARG A 184 20.66 -1.04 -17.77
C ARG A 184 20.27 -0.87 -16.30
N GLU A 185 19.76 0.29 -15.92
CA GLU A 185 19.29 0.58 -14.56
C GLU A 185 18.11 -0.33 -14.18
N ARG A 186 17.15 -0.57 -15.09
CA ARG A 186 16.04 -1.50 -14.88
C ARG A 186 16.51 -2.92 -14.55
N SER A 187 17.56 -3.38 -15.22
CA SER A 187 18.12 -4.72 -14.98
C SER A 187 18.70 -4.90 -13.56
N THR A 188 18.91 -3.80 -12.82
CA THR A 188 19.42 -3.83 -11.44
C THR A 188 18.32 -3.84 -10.38
N LEU A 189 17.05 -3.67 -10.77
CA LEU A 189 15.93 -3.68 -9.83
C LEU A 189 15.83 -5.03 -9.13
N SER A 190 15.85 -5.01 -7.80
CA SER A 190 15.59 -6.18 -6.95
C SER A 190 14.11 -6.25 -6.55
N ASP A 191 13.67 -7.42 -6.08
CA ASP A 191 12.36 -7.61 -5.47
C ASP A 191 12.47 -7.42 -3.95
N PRO A 192 12.01 -6.28 -3.38
CA PRO A 192 12.09 -6.06 -1.95
C PRO A 192 11.27 -7.07 -1.14
N LEU A 193 10.12 -7.54 -1.67
CA LEU A 193 9.27 -8.49 -0.97
C LEU A 193 9.99 -9.83 -0.84
N ALA A 194 10.55 -10.33 -1.93
CA ALA A 194 11.33 -11.57 -1.93
C ALA A 194 12.53 -11.48 -0.98
N ARG A 195 13.27 -10.35 -0.98
CA ARG A 195 14.39 -10.11 -0.05
C ARG A 195 13.96 -10.10 1.41
N SER A 196 12.81 -9.49 1.70
CA SER A 196 12.24 -9.49 3.05
C SER A 196 11.86 -10.91 3.46
N LEU A 197 11.11 -11.63 2.61
CA LEU A 197 10.69 -13.01 2.87
C LEU A 197 11.84 -14.01 2.96
N ALA A 198 12.98 -13.74 2.34
CA ALA A 198 14.20 -14.56 2.51
C ALA A 198 14.78 -14.45 3.93
N THR A 199 14.47 -13.39 4.67
CA THR A 199 15.02 -13.11 6.00
C THR A 199 14.16 -13.76 7.10
N PRO A 200 14.71 -14.67 7.94
CA PRO A 200 13.94 -15.34 9.00
C PRO A 200 13.23 -14.39 9.97
N ALA A 201 13.91 -13.32 10.40
CA ALA A 201 13.36 -12.33 11.32
C ALA A 201 12.15 -11.58 10.74
N ALA A 202 12.19 -11.25 9.44
CA ALA A 202 11.05 -10.63 8.76
C ALA A 202 9.87 -11.61 8.65
N ARG A 203 10.13 -12.88 8.30
CA ARG A 203 9.08 -13.93 8.27
C ARG A 203 8.44 -14.13 9.65
N GLU A 204 9.23 -14.15 10.72
CA GLU A 204 8.72 -14.25 12.09
C GLU A 204 7.89 -13.02 12.47
N HIS A 205 8.36 -11.82 12.11
CA HIS A 205 7.61 -10.58 12.30
C HIS A 205 6.24 -10.64 11.61
N PHE A 206 6.19 -11.04 10.33
CA PHE A 206 4.95 -11.19 9.58
C PHE A 206 4.05 -12.27 10.18
N ALA A 207 4.61 -13.42 10.56
CA ALA A 207 3.84 -14.51 11.18
C ALA A 207 3.14 -14.07 12.48
N ARG A 208 3.83 -13.31 13.35
CA ARG A 208 3.25 -12.76 14.58
C ARG A 208 2.11 -11.75 14.33
N ARG A 209 2.03 -11.20 13.12
CA ARG A 209 0.99 -10.26 12.68
C ARG A 209 -0.12 -10.95 11.87
N GLY A 210 -0.19 -12.29 11.89
CA GLY A 210 -1.20 -13.05 11.14
C GLY A 210 -0.91 -13.18 9.63
N LEU A 211 0.30 -12.81 9.20
CA LEU A 211 0.73 -12.78 7.80
C LEU A 211 1.68 -13.94 7.44
N GLY A 212 1.65 -15.02 8.22
CA GLY A 212 2.57 -16.16 8.04
C GLY A 212 2.43 -16.87 6.70
N GLU A 213 1.27 -16.76 6.05
CA GLU A 213 1.02 -17.34 4.73
C GLU A 213 1.84 -16.70 3.61
N LEU A 214 2.37 -15.49 3.81
CA LEU A 214 3.28 -14.86 2.86
C LEU A 214 4.58 -15.63 2.67
N ALA A 215 4.97 -16.47 3.63
CA ALA A 215 6.10 -17.38 3.46
C ALA A 215 5.91 -18.33 2.26
N ALA A 216 4.66 -18.62 1.88
CA ALA A 216 4.34 -19.44 0.72
C ALA A 216 4.61 -18.74 -0.63
N LEU A 217 4.86 -17.42 -0.62
CA LEU A 217 5.29 -16.69 -1.82
C LEU A 217 6.78 -16.91 -2.13
N ALA A 218 7.58 -17.33 -1.16
CA ALA A 218 9.01 -17.58 -1.37
C ALA A 218 9.26 -18.80 -2.29
N ASP A 219 8.31 -19.73 -2.33
CA ASP A 219 8.31 -20.87 -3.25
C ASP A 219 6.89 -21.14 -3.75
N LEU A 220 6.47 -20.38 -4.77
CA LEU A 220 5.14 -20.53 -5.38
C LEU A 220 4.93 -21.91 -6.03
N ALA A 221 5.99 -22.62 -6.42
CA ALA A 221 5.87 -23.93 -7.07
C ALA A 221 5.45 -25.01 -6.07
N ALA A 222 6.00 -24.97 -4.85
CA ALA A 222 5.61 -25.86 -3.75
C ALA A 222 4.35 -25.37 -2.99
N SER A 223 3.86 -24.18 -3.29
CA SER A 223 2.79 -23.50 -2.57
C SER A 223 1.39 -24.03 -2.94
N PRO A 224 0.43 -24.04 -1.99
CA PRO A 224 -0.97 -24.34 -2.28
C PRO A 224 -1.68 -23.22 -3.07
N TYR A 225 -1.01 -22.07 -3.23
CA TYR A 225 -1.56 -20.91 -3.91
C TYR A 225 -1.53 -21.06 -5.42
N ARG A 226 -2.58 -20.61 -6.10
CA ARG A 226 -2.63 -20.47 -7.55
C ARG A 226 -2.99 -19.04 -7.91
N GLU A 227 -2.31 -18.49 -8.91
CA GLU A 227 -2.62 -17.15 -9.40
C GLU A 227 -3.94 -17.15 -10.17
N LEU A 228 -4.77 -16.16 -9.86
CA LEU A 228 -6.07 -15.92 -10.46
C LEU A 228 -6.01 -14.66 -11.33
N LEU A 229 -6.40 -14.81 -12.60
CA LEU A 229 -6.74 -13.70 -13.48
C LEU A 229 -8.21 -13.34 -13.30
N ARG A 230 -8.52 -12.08 -13.57
CA ARG A 230 -9.88 -11.55 -13.56
C ARG A 230 -9.97 -10.30 -14.43
N ARG A 231 -11.19 -9.90 -14.75
CA ARG A 231 -11.48 -8.61 -15.38
C ARG A 231 -10.96 -7.45 -14.52
N SER A 232 -10.23 -6.52 -15.14
CA SER A 232 -9.76 -5.28 -14.51
C SER A 232 -10.97 -4.41 -14.12
N THR A 233 -11.27 -4.35 -12.83
CA THR A 233 -12.05 -3.27 -12.20
C THR A 233 -11.09 -2.20 -11.68
N ARG A 234 -11.57 -1.05 -11.19
CA ARG A 234 -10.74 0.09 -10.74
C ARG A 234 -9.48 -0.29 -9.94
N LEU A 235 -9.58 -1.20 -8.95
CA LEU A 235 -8.41 -1.62 -8.13
C LEU A 235 -7.31 -2.35 -8.94
N PHE A 236 -7.68 -3.01 -10.04
CA PHE A 236 -6.87 -3.86 -10.91
C PHE A 236 -6.62 -3.23 -12.29
N ASP A 237 -6.94 -1.95 -12.47
CA ASP A 237 -6.75 -1.24 -13.73
C ASP A 237 -5.56 -0.29 -13.58
N ALA A 238 -4.42 -0.63 -14.18
CA ALA A 238 -3.19 0.16 -14.07
C ALA A 238 -3.32 1.54 -14.71
N GLU A 239 -4.29 1.74 -15.60
CA GLU A 239 -4.63 3.08 -16.12
C GLU A 239 -5.12 4.02 -15.01
N LYS A 240 -5.71 3.46 -13.94
CA LYS A 240 -6.27 4.18 -12.81
C LYS A 240 -5.41 4.14 -11.56
N THR A 241 -4.59 3.11 -11.41
CA THR A 241 -3.79 2.88 -10.19
C THR A 241 -2.31 3.14 -10.41
N LEU A 242 -1.81 3.06 -11.64
CA LEU A 242 -0.38 2.98 -12.00
C LEU A 242 0.31 1.74 -11.41
N LEU A 243 -0.48 0.73 -11.03
CA LEU A 243 -0.02 -0.47 -10.36
C LEU A 243 -0.49 -1.70 -11.11
N TRP A 244 0.39 -2.68 -11.25
CA TRP A 244 -0.02 -4.04 -11.57
C TRP A 244 -0.62 -4.68 -10.32
N SER A 245 -1.52 -5.64 -10.51
CA SER A 245 -2.18 -6.35 -9.41
C SER A 245 -2.28 -7.82 -9.76
N ARG A 246 -1.74 -8.65 -8.87
CA ARG A 246 -1.75 -10.10 -8.98
C ARG A 246 -2.42 -10.68 -7.73
N LEU A 247 -3.22 -11.71 -7.93
CA LEU A 247 -4.04 -12.31 -6.89
C LEU A 247 -3.76 -13.80 -6.85
N TRP A 248 -3.53 -14.33 -5.67
CA TRP A 248 -3.33 -15.75 -5.44
C TRP A 248 -4.42 -16.27 -4.51
N LEU A 249 -4.95 -17.45 -4.80
CA LEU A 249 -5.94 -18.13 -3.97
C LEU A 249 -5.42 -19.50 -3.53
N ALA A 250 -5.76 -19.90 -2.31
CA ALA A 250 -5.52 -21.24 -1.80
C ALA A 250 -6.80 -21.80 -1.17
N HIS A 251 -7.31 -22.89 -1.74
CA HIS A 251 -8.43 -23.65 -1.18
C HIS A 251 -7.92 -24.56 -0.06
N PRO A 252 -8.65 -24.72 1.06
CA PRO A 252 -8.23 -25.55 2.20
C PRO A 252 -7.99 -27.02 1.82
N GLU A 253 -8.77 -27.54 0.86
CA GLU A 253 -8.65 -28.91 0.34
C GLU A 253 -7.62 -29.06 -0.80
N GLY A 254 -6.93 -27.98 -1.16
CA GLY A 254 -5.84 -28.00 -2.14
C GLY A 254 -6.23 -27.58 -3.58
N PRO A 255 -5.25 -27.64 -4.52
CA PRO A 255 -5.38 -27.00 -5.84
C PRO A 255 -6.52 -27.52 -6.72
N ARG A 256 -6.81 -28.83 -6.69
CA ARG A 256 -7.91 -29.40 -7.48
C ARG A 256 -9.29 -28.89 -7.05
N ALA A 257 -9.47 -28.68 -5.76
CA ALA A 257 -10.72 -28.11 -5.24
C ALA A 257 -10.84 -26.62 -5.60
N LEU A 258 -9.71 -25.89 -5.66
CA LEU A 258 -9.69 -24.53 -6.18
C LEU A 258 -10.09 -24.47 -7.67
N GLU A 259 -9.54 -25.37 -8.49
CA GLU A 259 -9.90 -25.50 -9.91
C GLU A 259 -11.41 -25.75 -10.08
N ALA A 260 -11.95 -26.74 -9.36
CA ALA A 260 -13.38 -27.04 -9.39
C ALA A 260 -14.25 -25.86 -8.94
N LEU A 261 -13.82 -25.10 -7.91
CA LEU A 261 -14.51 -23.89 -7.47
C LEU A 261 -14.53 -22.84 -8.60
N ILE A 262 -13.40 -22.60 -9.27
CA ILE A 262 -13.30 -21.62 -10.36
C ILE A 262 -14.17 -22.03 -11.56
N GLU A 263 -14.16 -23.31 -11.93
CA GLU A 263 -15.00 -23.85 -13.01
C GLU A 263 -16.50 -23.70 -12.69
N SER A 264 -16.89 -23.93 -11.43
CA SER A 264 -18.29 -23.80 -11.02
C SER A 264 -18.82 -22.37 -11.13
N ILE A 265 -17.97 -21.34 -10.98
CA ILE A 265 -18.37 -19.92 -11.13
C ILE A 265 -18.79 -19.60 -12.56
N GLY A 266 -18.18 -20.26 -13.56
CA GLY A 266 -18.53 -20.10 -14.97
C GLY A 266 -19.78 -20.88 -15.39
N THR A 267 -20.34 -21.71 -14.52
CA THR A 267 -21.43 -22.62 -14.84
C THR A 267 -22.80 -21.96 -14.62
N PRO A 268 -23.65 -21.82 -15.65
CA PRO A 268 -24.98 -21.23 -15.50
C PRO A 268 -25.82 -21.95 -14.44
N GLY A 269 -26.39 -21.20 -13.49
CA GLY A 269 -27.24 -21.74 -12.42
C GLY A 269 -26.50 -22.34 -11.22
N ALA A 270 -25.16 -22.42 -11.26
CA ALA A 270 -24.38 -22.80 -10.08
C ALA A 270 -24.36 -21.67 -9.05
N THR A 271 -24.30 -22.05 -7.76
CA THR A 271 -24.16 -21.13 -6.62
C THR A 271 -22.86 -21.47 -5.88
N PRO A 272 -21.70 -21.09 -6.45
CA PRO A 272 -20.40 -21.40 -5.86
C PRO A 272 -20.30 -20.78 -4.46
N SER A 273 -19.71 -21.53 -3.52
CA SER A 273 -19.55 -21.10 -2.13
C SER A 273 -18.08 -21.15 -1.72
N ALA A 274 -17.57 -20.08 -1.13
CA ALA A 274 -16.21 -20.05 -0.62
C ALA A 274 -16.10 -20.88 0.67
N PRO A 275 -15.24 -21.91 0.77
CA PRO A 275 -15.15 -22.70 1.99
C PRO A 275 -14.47 -21.91 3.13
N LEU A 276 -14.78 -22.26 4.38
CA LEU A 276 -13.99 -21.80 5.52
C LEU A 276 -12.53 -22.21 5.34
N GLY A 277 -11.61 -21.30 5.62
CA GLY A 277 -10.18 -21.47 5.39
C GLY A 277 -9.71 -21.16 3.98
N LEU A 278 -10.59 -20.73 3.07
CA LEU A 278 -10.17 -20.12 1.80
C LEU A 278 -9.28 -18.91 2.10
N ARG A 279 -8.14 -18.84 1.40
CA ARG A 279 -7.15 -17.77 1.56
C ARG A 279 -6.90 -17.06 0.24
N ALA A 280 -6.60 -15.77 0.33
CA ALA A 280 -6.21 -14.91 -0.77
C ALA A 280 -4.99 -14.07 -0.39
N ILE A 281 -4.09 -13.89 -1.36
CA ILE A 281 -3.01 -12.91 -1.30
C ILE A 281 -3.16 -11.99 -2.51
N LEU A 282 -3.23 -10.68 -2.28
CA LEU A 282 -3.17 -9.64 -3.31
C LEU A 282 -1.82 -8.94 -3.20
N LEU A 283 -1.04 -8.95 -4.28
CA LEU A 283 0.15 -8.11 -4.41
C LEU A 283 -0.13 -7.00 -5.41
N GLN A 284 0.25 -5.78 -5.03
CA GLN A 284 0.22 -4.62 -5.93
C GLN A 284 1.61 -4.02 -6.03
N GLY A 285 2.15 -4.01 -7.24
CA GLY A 285 3.46 -3.44 -7.53
C GLY A 285 3.40 -2.40 -8.63
N ILE A 286 4.49 -1.65 -8.77
CA ILE A 286 4.52 -0.44 -9.58
C ILE A 286 4.67 -0.79 -11.06
N VAL A 287 3.87 -0.13 -11.91
CA VAL A 287 4.19 0.01 -13.34
C VAL A 287 4.89 1.35 -13.51
N ALA A 288 6.18 1.28 -13.86
CA ALA A 288 7.01 2.46 -14.03
C ALA A 288 7.03 2.92 -15.50
N TRP A 289 7.56 4.12 -15.71
CA TRP A 289 7.76 4.71 -17.02
C TRP A 289 9.25 4.76 -17.36
N GLY A 290 9.61 4.16 -18.48
CA GLY A 290 10.96 4.10 -18.98
C GLY A 290 11.45 5.39 -19.65
N GLN A 291 12.78 5.59 -19.70
CA GLN A 291 13.38 6.69 -20.48
C GLN A 291 13.03 6.64 -21.98
N ASP A 292 12.82 5.43 -22.51
CA ASP A 292 12.39 5.18 -23.89
C ASP A 292 10.90 5.52 -24.12
N GLY A 293 10.18 5.96 -23.09
CA GLY A 293 8.77 6.29 -23.17
C GLY A 293 7.84 5.12 -22.87
N SER A 294 8.37 3.89 -22.78
CA SER A 294 7.57 2.67 -22.61
C SER A 294 7.27 2.39 -21.14
N PRO A 295 6.04 1.97 -20.79
CA PRO A 295 5.78 1.46 -19.44
C PRO A 295 6.33 0.06 -19.27
N TYR A 296 6.73 -0.28 -18.05
CA TYR A 296 7.20 -1.61 -17.68
C TYR A 296 6.77 -1.96 -16.26
N ALA A 297 6.37 -3.20 -16.03
CA ALA A 297 6.06 -3.70 -14.70
C ALA A 297 7.36 -3.91 -13.91
N THR A 298 7.45 -3.34 -12.71
CA THR A 298 8.62 -3.45 -11.84
C THR A 298 8.45 -4.59 -10.83
N PRO A 299 9.55 -5.13 -10.26
CA PRO A 299 9.46 -6.06 -9.12
C PRO A 299 9.11 -5.36 -7.79
N VAL A 300 8.94 -4.03 -7.77
CA VAL A 300 8.70 -3.26 -6.54
C VAL A 300 7.22 -3.38 -6.13
N VAL A 301 6.94 -4.22 -5.14
CA VAL A 301 5.62 -4.38 -4.51
C VAL A 301 5.45 -3.34 -3.41
N LEU A 302 4.39 -2.54 -3.45
CA LEU A 302 4.12 -1.52 -2.43
C LEU A 302 3.05 -1.93 -1.42
N ASP A 303 2.16 -2.85 -1.80
CA ASP A 303 0.99 -3.28 -1.03
C ASP A 303 0.88 -4.80 -1.11
N VAL A 304 0.81 -5.43 0.05
CA VAL A 304 0.51 -6.86 0.18
C VAL A 304 -0.69 -6.98 1.08
N ARG A 305 -1.74 -7.67 0.61
CA ARG A 305 -2.92 -7.94 1.41
C ARG A 305 -3.17 -9.42 1.48
N THR A 306 -3.41 -9.92 2.68
CA THR A 306 -3.91 -11.27 2.92
C THR A 306 -5.36 -11.21 3.29
N GLN A 307 -6.09 -12.27 2.97
CA GLN A 307 -7.48 -12.44 3.34
C GLN A 307 -7.75 -13.92 3.62
N ARG A 308 -8.35 -14.24 4.76
CA ARG A 308 -8.76 -15.59 5.13
C ARG A 308 -10.21 -15.60 5.60
N LEU A 309 -11.01 -16.50 5.05
CA LEU A 309 -12.35 -16.75 5.59
C LEU A 309 -12.22 -17.62 6.86
N THR A 310 -12.49 -17.07 8.04
CA THR A 310 -12.37 -17.82 9.32
C THR A 310 -13.71 -18.10 9.97
N SER A 311 -14.72 -17.28 9.69
CA SER A 311 -16.10 -17.53 10.12
C SER A 311 -17.10 -17.08 9.05
N ARG A 312 -18.34 -17.56 9.15
CA ARG A 312 -19.50 -17.06 8.40
C ARG A 312 -20.46 -16.27 9.30
N ASP A 313 -20.20 -16.24 10.60
CA ASP A 313 -21.04 -15.58 11.58
C ASP A 313 -20.80 -14.06 11.55
N GLU A 314 -21.82 -13.29 11.95
CA GLU A 314 -21.65 -11.86 12.15
C GLU A 314 -20.66 -11.57 13.30
N LEU A 315 -19.93 -10.47 13.16
CA LEU A 315 -18.97 -9.94 14.11
C LEU A 315 -19.66 -9.68 15.44
N SER A 316 -19.04 -10.21 16.49
CA SER A 316 -19.46 -9.98 17.86
C SER A 316 -18.22 -9.84 18.73
N HIS A 317 -18.41 -9.38 19.96
CA HIS A 317 -17.34 -9.39 20.96
C HIS A 317 -16.73 -10.80 21.15
N ALA A 318 -17.51 -11.87 20.94
CA ALA A 318 -17.05 -13.26 21.04
C ALA A 318 -16.38 -13.79 19.76
N ASN A 319 -16.49 -13.07 18.64
CA ASN A 319 -15.88 -13.42 17.35
C ASN A 319 -15.24 -12.16 16.71
N PRO A 320 -14.16 -11.62 17.29
CA PRO A 320 -13.52 -10.40 16.82
C PRO A 320 -12.68 -10.69 15.56
N THR A 321 -13.35 -10.92 14.43
CA THR A 321 -12.68 -10.98 13.12
C THR A 321 -12.42 -9.58 12.59
N PHE A 322 -11.52 -9.46 11.62
CA PHE A 322 -11.16 -8.16 11.06
C PHE A 322 -12.28 -7.48 10.26
N THR A 323 -13.28 -8.21 9.77
CA THR A 323 -14.48 -7.60 9.15
C THR A 323 -15.74 -7.96 9.94
N ARG A 324 -16.85 -7.29 9.63
CA ARG A 324 -18.15 -7.61 10.23
C ARG A 324 -18.57 -9.07 9.99
N ASP A 325 -17.98 -9.78 9.03
CA ASP A 325 -18.53 -11.05 8.56
C ASP A 325 -17.47 -12.17 8.44
N GLY A 326 -16.55 -12.24 9.41
CA GLY A 326 -15.73 -13.44 9.60
C GLY A 326 -14.48 -13.54 8.72
N ILE A 327 -13.98 -12.42 8.20
CA ILE A 327 -12.78 -12.38 7.37
C ILE A 327 -11.64 -11.77 8.17
N ASP A 328 -10.53 -12.49 8.23
CA ASP A 328 -9.26 -11.97 8.73
C ASP A 328 -8.47 -11.39 7.56
N PHE A 329 -8.00 -10.16 7.72
CA PHE A 329 -7.13 -9.51 6.75
C PHE A 329 -5.81 -9.12 7.39
N GLY A 330 -4.76 -9.08 6.58
CA GLY A 330 -3.49 -8.48 6.97
C GLY A 330 -2.98 -7.62 5.83
N VAL A 331 -2.23 -6.57 6.17
CA VAL A 331 -1.68 -5.64 5.19
C VAL A 331 -0.22 -5.36 5.50
N LEU A 332 0.63 -5.44 4.49
CA LEU A 332 1.99 -4.91 4.51
C LEU A 332 2.10 -3.75 3.53
N LEU A 333 2.75 -2.68 3.98
CA LEU A 333 3.09 -1.53 3.17
C LEU A 333 4.60 -1.41 3.07
N LEU A 334 5.10 -1.18 1.87
CA LEU A 334 6.51 -0.90 1.63
C LEU A 334 6.87 0.46 2.24
N GLU A 335 7.97 0.52 2.99
CA GLU A 335 8.55 1.74 3.55
C GLU A 335 9.80 2.13 2.77
N ARG A 336 9.75 3.31 2.14
CA ARG A 336 10.85 3.87 1.33
C ARG A 336 12.13 4.01 2.16
N GLU A 337 12.01 4.41 3.43
CA GLU A 337 13.20 4.50 4.28
C GLU A 337 13.85 3.14 4.51
N GLY A 338 13.07 2.08 4.70
CA GLY A 338 13.60 0.72 4.85
C GLY A 338 14.49 0.36 3.67
N LEU A 339 14.00 0.62 2.45
CA LEU A 339 14.76 0.46 1.21
C LEU A 339 16.03 1.30 1.17
N ARG A 340 15.93 2.60 1.48
CA ARG A 340 17.07 3.52 1.52
C ARG A 340 18.17 3.05 2.47
N ARG A 341 17.78 2.49 3.62
CA ARG A 341 18.73 1.95 4.61
C ARG A 341 19.26 0.56 4.23
N GLY A 342 18.66 -0.09 3.24
CA GLY A 342 19.08 -1.41 2.77
C GLY A 342 18.81 -2.54 3.76
N ASP A 343 17.85 -2.37 4.69
CA ASP A 343 17.51 -3.36 5.72
C ASP A 343 16.23 -4.14 5.35
N PRO A 344 16.33 -5.39 4.85
CA PRO A 344 15.18 -6.18 4.43
C PRO A 344 14.18 -6.48 5.53
N GLN A 345 14.56 -6.38 6.81
CA GLN A 345 13.62 -6.56 7.93
C GLN A 345 12.68 -5.36 8.10
N ARG A 346 13.04 -4.22 7.51
CA ARG A 346 12.34 -2.94 7.63
C ARG A 346 11.81 -2.44 6.29
N PHE A 347 11.92 -3.23 5.21
CA PHE A 347 11.34 -2.85 3.92
C PHE A 347 9.82 -2.76 4.00
N TYR A 348 9.17 -3.59 4.82
CA TYR A 348 7.72 -3.59 4.95
C TYR A 348 7.29 -3.44 6.40
N ARG A 349 6.25 -2.63 6.60
CA ARG A 349 5.54 -2.51 7.87
C ARG A 349 4.19 -3.20 7.78
N ALA A 350 3.87 -3.99 8.80
CA ALA A 350 2.51 -4.49 9.00
C ALA A 350 1.60 -3.39 9.55
N VAL A 351 0.42 -3.22 8.94
CA VAL A 351 -0.61 -2.28 9.38
C VAL A 351 -1.53 -2.98 10.38
N ASP A 352 -1.77 -2.35 11.52
CA ASP A 352 -2.73 -2.85 12.49
C ASP A 352 -4.16 -2.52 12.05
N ALA A 353 -5.14 -3.36 12.41
CA ALA A 353 -6.53 -3.13 12.07
C ALA A 353 -7.06 -1.79 12.60
N ASP A 354 -6.56 -1.38 13.77
CA ASP A 354 -7.01 -0.20 14.48
C ASP A 354 -6.15 1.04 14.16
N ASP A 355 -5.16 0.90 13.26
CA ASP A 355 -4.39 2.04 12.77
C ASP A 355 -5.31 2.98 11.98
N GLN A 356 -5.21 4.28 12.27
CA GLN A 356 -5.96 5.35 11.62
C GLN A 356 -5.28 5.79 10.32
N GLU A 357 -4.86 4.82 9.51
CA GLU A 357 -4.22 5.05 8.22
C GLU A 357 -5.26 4.98 7.09
N LEU A 358 -5.12 5.88 6.13
CA LEU A 358 -6.03 5.98 4.99
C LEU A 358 -5.78 4.88 3.97
N PHE A 359 -6.86 4.23 3.52
CA PHE A 359 -6.79 3.31 2.40
C PHE A 359 -6.34 4.02 1.13
N ARG A 360 -5.72 3.26 0.22
CA ARG A 360 -5.28 3.72 -1.11
C ARG A 360 -6.36 4.38 -1.97
N ASP A 361 -7.64 4.23 -1.67
CA ASP A 361 -8.72 4.78 -2.52
C ASP A 361 -9.45 5.97 -1.86
N TYR A 362 -9.16 6.24 -0.58
CA TYR A 362 -9.70 7.38 0.16
C TYR A 362 -8.54 8.34 0.44
N GLY A 363 -8.56 9.54 -0.15
CA GLY A 363 -7.53 10.56 0.09
C GLY A 363 -7.52 11.05 1.54
N THR A 364 -6.85 12.18 1.82
CA THR A 364 -6.68 12.78 3.15
C THR A 364 -7.96 13.04 3.94
N LEU A 365 -9.13 12.88 3.33
CA LEU A 365 -10.40 13.39 3.80
C LEU A 365 -11.13 12.51 4.82
N LYS A 366 -10.58 11.35 5.21
CA LYS A 366 -11.24 10.47 6.18
C LYS A 366 -10.38 10.21 7.41
N HIS A 367 -11.02 10.26 8.56
CA HIS A 367 -10.46 9.83 9.83
C HIS A 367 -11.24 8.61 10.32
N ALA A 368 -10.66 7.43 10.10
CA ALA A 368 -11.26 6.14 10.41
C ALA A 368 -10.15 5.10 10.59
N THR A 369 -10.43 4.01 11.30
CA THR A 369 -9.51 2.86 11.38
C THR A 369 -9.47 2.09 10.07
N TYR A 370 -8.38 1.36 9.83
CA TYR A 370 -8.25 0.48 8.66
C TYR A 370 -9.38 -0.57 8.63
N ARG A 371 -9.74 -1.13 9.80
CA ARG A 371 -10.87 -2.04 10.01
C ARG A 371 -12.19 -1.45 9.51
N ALA A 372 -12.53 -0.24 9.94
CA ALA A 372 -13.79 0.38 9.53
C ALA A 372 -13.86 0.59 8.01
N GLN A 373 -12.74 0.98 7.39
CA GLN A 373 -12.67 1.18 5.94
C GLN A 373 -12.86 -0.13 5.16
N CYS A 374 -12.19 -1.22 5.55
CA CYS A 374 -12.32 -2.53 4.88
C CYS A 374 -13.66 -3.22 5.14
N SER A 375 -14.26 -3.00 6.31
CA SER A 375 -15.58 -3.55 6.68
C SER A 375 -16.74 -3.02 5.84
N LEU A 376 -16.52 -2.04 4.96
CA LEU A 376 -17.50 -1.55 3.99
C LEU A 376 -17.43 -2.31 2.65
N CYS A 377 -16.25 -2.78 2.25
CA CYS A 377 -16.00 -3.37 0.93
C CYS A 377 -16.11 -4.91 0.92
N HIS A 378 -15.97 -5.56 2.07
CA HIS A 378 -15.85 -7.01 2.20
C HIS A 378 -16.91 -7.63 3.11
N ARG A 379 -18.11 -7.03 3.15
CA ARG A 379 -19.24 -7.61 3.90
C ARG A 379 -19.78 -8.86 3.22
N ASN A 380 -20.30 -9.79 4.02
CA ASN A 380 -21.19 -10.86 3.56
C ASN A 380 -22.63 -10.34 3.59
N THR A 381 -23.06 -9.73 4.70
CA THR A 381 -24.45 -9.29 4.89
C THR A 381 -24.79 -8.09 4.02
N GLY A 382 -25.90 -8.20 3.26
CA GLY A 382 -26.37 -7.15 2.36
C GLY A 382 -25.58 -7.05 1.04
N THR A 383 -24.77 -8.06 0.72
CA THR A 383 -24.12 -8.15 -0.60
C THR A 383 -24.85 -9.11 -1.53
N PRO A 384 -24.71 -8.98 -2.87
CA PRO A 384 -25.44 -9.82 -3.82
C PRO A 384 -25.10 -11.31 -3.77
N GLU A 385 -23.91 -11.68 -3.27
CA GLU A 385 -23.36 -13.05 -3.31
C GLU A 385 -22.70 -13.40 -1.95
N PRO A 386 -23.49 -13.50 -0.85
CA PRO A 386 -22.97 -13.75 0.50
C PRO A 386 -22.27 -15.11 0.64
N GLU A 387 -22.62 -16.09 -0.18
CA GLU A 387 -22.01 -17.42 -0.26
C GLU A 387 -20.51 -17.36 -0.58
N LEU A 388 -20.05 -16.31 -1.26
CA LEU A 388 -18.64 -16.08 -1.59
C LEU A 388 -17.82 -15.54 -0.42
N GLY A 389 -18.42 -15.29 0.75
CA GLY A 389 -17.68 -14.97 1.98
C GLY A 389 -16.75 -13.76 1.85
N GLY A 390 -17.17 -12.74 1.11
CA GLY A 390 -16.40 -11.50 0.90
C GLY A 390 -15.20 -11.64 -0.03
N PHE A 391 -15.19 -12.65 -0.92
CA PHE A 391 -14.24 -12.79 -2.03
C PHE A 391 -14.85 -12.26 -3.34
N PRO A 392 -14.91 -10.92 -3.56
CA PRO A 392 -15.53 -10.34 -4.76
C PRO A 392 -14.82 -10.73 -6.07
N VAL A 393 -13.59 -11.26 -5.95
CA VAL A 393 -12.78 -11.78 -7.04
C VAL A 393 -13.35 -13.06 -7.64
N LEU A 394 -14.19 -13.79 -6.89
CA LEU A 394 -14.87 -15.02 -7.32
C LEU A 394 -16.26 -14.78 -7.91
N ARG A 395 -16.69 -13.52 -8.04
CA ARG A 395 -18.00 -13.20 -8.62
C ARG A 395 -18.01 -13.54 -10.11
N ALA A 396 -19.14 -14.02 -10.63
CA ALA A 396 -19.24 -14.42 -12.05
C ALA A 396 -18.84 -13.28 -13.01
N HIS A 397 -19.23 -12.03 -12.71
CA HIS A 397 -18.89 -10.86 -13.52
C HIS A 397 -17.40 -10.49 -13.48
N ALA A 398 -16.65 -10.93 -12.46
CA ALA A 398 -15.21 -10.76 -12.38
C ALA A 398 -14.48 -11.69 -13.37
N LYS A 399 -15.15 -12.73 -13.88
CA LYS A 399 -14.60 -13.73 -14.81
C LYS A 399 -13.28 -14.32 -14.29
N PRO A 400 -13.30 -14.97 -13.12
CA PRO A 400 -12.09 -15.58 -12.56
C PRO A 400 -11.60 -16.72 -13.45
N GLU A 401 -10.31 -16.77 -13.71
CA GLU A 401 -9.64 -17.87 -14.40
C GLU A 401 -8.24 -18.08 -13.82
N LEU A 402 -7.68 -19.28 -13.93
CA LEU A 402 -6.31 -19.53 -13.48
C LEU A 402 -5.29 -18.97 -14.47
N ALA A 403 -4.25 -18.31 -13.96
CA ALA A 403 -3.14 -17.86 -14.78
C ALA A 403 -2.38 -19.05 -15.36
N ARG A 404 -1.86 -18.90 -16.60
CA ARG A 404 -1.14 -19.96 -17.32
C ARG A 404 0.36 -19.76 -17.26
N THR A 405 0.81 -18.51 -17.35
CA THR A 405 2.23 -18.16 -17.47
C THR A 405 2.77 -17.35 -16.29
N GLY A 406 1.89 -16.71 -15.53
CA GLY A 406 2.23 -15.87 -14.38
C GLY A 406 2.72 -14.46 -14.73
N VAL A 407 2.67 -14.08 -16.01
CA VAL A 407 3.06 -12.74 -16.50
C VAL A 407 1.92 -11.98 -17.17
N GLU A 408 0.74 -12.61 -17.30
CA GLU A 408 -0.42 -12.04 -17.99
C GLU A 408 -0.86 -10.71 -17.36
N ARG A 409 -0.94 -10.65 -16.02
CA ARG A 409 -1.33 -9.43 -15.30
C ARG A 409 -0.29 -8.30 -15.42
N LEU A 410 0.99 -8.64 -15.55
CA LEU A 410 2.05 -7.65 -15.71
C LEU A 410 1.96 -6.99 -17.09
N ARG A 411 1.85 -7.80 -18.16
CA ARG A 411 1.70 -7.30 -19.53
C ARG A 411 0.41 -6.51 -19.74
N LEU A 412 -0.69 -6.95 -19.12
CA LEU A 412 -1.94 -6.20 -19.14
C LEU A 412 -1.77 -4.84 -18.48
N ALA A 413 -1.12 -4.78 -17.30
CA ALA A 413 -0.88 -3.53 -16.59
C ALA A 413 0.03 -2.57 -17.39
N GLU A 414 1.05 -3.08 -18.09
CA GLU A 414 1.85 -2.29 -19.02
C GLU A 414 0.98 -1.68 -20.13
N THR A 415 0.10 -2.48 -20.74
CA THR A 415 -0.84 -2.02 -21.78
C THR A 415 -1.83 -0.98 -21.26
N GLU A 416 -2.37 -1.17 -20.05
CA GLU A 416 -3.26 -0.22 -19.39
C GLU A 416 -2.53 1.10 -19.06
N MET A 417 -1.28 1.02 -18.61
CA MET A 417 -0.42 2.17 -18.34
C MET A 417 -0.09 2.96 -19.62
N GLN A 418 0.05 2.31 -20.79
CA GLN A 418 0.21 3.03 -22.06
C GLN A 418 -0.95 4.00 -22.32
N ARG A 419 -2.19 3.62 -21.99
CA ARG A 419 -3.35 4.51 -22.14
C ARG A 419 -3.30 5.69 -21.18
N PHE A 420 -2.83 5.47 -19.95
CA PHE A 420 -2.56 6.57 -19.02
C PHE A 420 -1.50 7.52 -19.59
N LEU A 421 -0.35 7.00 -20.04
CA LEU A 421 0.74 7.81 -20.58
C LEU A 421 0.35 8.57 -21.86
N ALA A 422 -0.52 8.00 -22.70
CA ALA A 422 -1.05 8.70 -23.87
C ALA A 422 -1.85 9.96 -23.48
N ARG A 423 -2.64 9.90 -22.40
CA ARG A 423 -3.32 11.09 -21.85
C ARG A 423 -2.38 12.03 -21.10
N PHE A 424 -1.36 11.45 -20.45
CA PHE A 424 -0.33 12.18 -19.74
C PHE A 424 0.46 13.10 -20.68
N GLY A 425 0.77 12.63 -21.90
CA GLY A 425 1.49 13.39 -22.93
C GLY A 425 0.66 14.43 -23.69
N THR A 426 -0.67 14.41 -23.59
CA THR A 426 -1.58 15.35 -24.29
C THR A 426 -2.07 16.50 -23.43
N ALA A 427 -1.47 16.73 -22.25
CA ALA A 427 -1.65 17.97 -21.52
C ALA A 427 -1.22 19.12 -22.44
N LYS A 428 -2.22 19.81 -23.01
CA LYS A 428 -2.04 20.92 -23.95
C LYS A 428 -1.10 21.94 -23.34
N GLY A 429 0.14 21.96 -23.82
CA GLY A 429 0.94 23.17 -23.78
C GLY A 429 0.29 24.11 -24.79
N ASP A 430 -0.39 25.13 -24.28
CA ASP A 430 -0.53 26.39 -25.01
C ASP A 430 0.82 27.13 -24.95
#